data_AF-A0A7C7LR54-F1
#
_entry.id   AF-A0A7C7LR54-F1
#
_cell.length_a   1.000
_cell.length_b   1.000
_cell.length_c   1.000
_cell.angle_alpha   90.00
_cell.angle_beta   90.00
_cell.angle_gamma   90.00
#
_symmetry.space_group_name_H-M   'P 1'
#
loop_
_entity.id
_entity.type
_entity.pdbx_description
1 polymer ?
#
loop_
_entity_poly.entity_id
_entity_poly.type
_entity_poly.pdbx_seq_one_letter_code
_entity_poly.pdbx_strand_id
1 'polypeptide(L)'
;MSKTNKEYLRAGAALVDITPLVGTHLSGSGCGEHRPAQSVLDPLFAKAIVFESGGQRTCIVTLDVTIVTGDYTNKIRSCISAKTGVALEAIMVHATQTHSAPSIGYFMLDPDFP
;
A
#
# COMPACT_ATOMS: atom_id res chain seq x y z
N MET A 1 -2.78 -37.22 27.87
CA MET A 1 -3.58 -36.15 27.22
C MET A 1 -2.67 -34.98 26.93
N SER A 2 -2.32 -34.76 25.66
CA SER A 2 -1.52 -33.60 25.25
C SER A 2 -2.38 -32.34 25.42
N LYS A 3 -1.90 -31.38 26.22
CA LYS A 3 -2.53 -30.05 26.29
C LYS A 3 -2.37 -29.44 24.90
N THR A 4 -3.48 -29.19 24.20
CA THR A 4 -3.48 -28.37 22.99
C THR A 4 -2.92 -27.00 23.37
N ASN A 5 -1.67 -26.73 22.96
CA ASN A 5 -1.08 -25.40 23.08
C ASN A 5 -1.93 -24.47 22.20
N LYS A 6 -2.79 -23.68 22.84
CA LYS A 6 -3.72 -22.78 22.15
C LYS A 6 -2.92 -21.56 21.73
N GLU A 7 -2.48 -21.53 20.48
CA GLU A 7 -1.90 -20.32 19.90
C GLU A 7 -3.04 -19.35 19.56
N TYR A 8 -2.95 -18.15 20.12
CA TYR A 8 -3.92 -17.08 19.87
C TYR A 8 -3.46 -16.25 18.68
N LEU A 9 -4.38 -15.95 17.77
CA LEU A 9 -4.16 -14.97 16.72
C LEU A 9 -4.34 -13.56 17.30
N ARG A 10 -3.26 -12.78 17.31
CA ARG A 10 -3.27 -11.36 17.66
C ARG A 10 -3.37 -10.53 16.38
N ALA A 11 -4.10 -9.43 16.43
CA ALA A 11 -4.21 -8.49 15.32
C ALA A 11 -3.97 -7.06 15.79
N GLY A 12 -3.27 -6.27 14.98
CA GLY A 12 -3.09 -4.83 15.15
C GLY A 12 -3.44 -4.11 13.85
N ALA A 13 -4.03 -2.92 13.94
CA ALA A 13 -4.38 -2.12 12.79
C ALA A 13 -4.01 -0.65 13.02
N ALA A 14 -3.60 0.03 11.94
CA ALA A 14 -3.30 1.44 11.94
C ALA A 14 -3.63 2.05 10.58
N LEU A 15 -3.90 3.36 10.57
CA LEU A 15 -4.05 4.15 9.36
C LEU A 15 -3.25 5.45 9.45
N VAL A 16 -2.74 5.91 8.31
CA VAL A 16 -2.02 7.19 8.15
C VAL A 16 -2.53 7.88 6.89
N ASP A 17 -2.82 9.18 7.00
CA ASP A 17 -3.22 10.02 5.86
C ASP A 17 -2.04 10.18 4.89
N ILE A 18 -2.29 9.90 3.61
CA ILE A 18 -1.34 10.02 2.50
C ILE A 18 -1.89 10.92 1.39
N THR A 19 -2.87 11.76 1.69
CA THR A 19 -3.51 12.67 0.74
C THR A 19 -2.46 13.62 0.15
N PRO A 20 -2.22 13.58 -1.16
CA PRO A 20 -1.23 14.44 -1.79
C PRO A 20 -1.76 15.87 -1.90
N LEU A 21 -0.86 16.81 -2.19
CA LEU A 21 -1.24 18.20 -2.43
C LEU A 21 -2.13 18.33 -3.67
N VAL A 22 -3.05 19.31 -3.64
CA VAL A 22 -3.81 19.75 -4.81
C VAL A 22 -2.85 20.07 -5.97
N GLY A 23 -3.25 19.72 -7.18
CA GLY A 23 -2.41 19.78 -8.38
C GLY A 23 -1.67 18.48 -8.70
N THR A 24 -1.57 17.54 -7.76
CA THR A 24 -0.99 16.21 -8.03
C THR A 24 -1.75 15.50 -9.13
N HIS A 25 -1.03 14.87 -10.07
CA HIS A 25 -1.63 14.18 -11.19
C HIS A 25 -2.40 12.92 -10.77
N LEU A 26 -3.66 12.82 -11.15
CA LEU A 26 -4.53 11.67 -10.96
C LEU A 26 -4.33 10.66 -12.09
N SER A 27 -4.02 9.42 -11.74
CA SER A 27 -3.81 8.34 -12.70
C SER A 27 -5.13 7.67 -13.12
N GLY A 28 -5.09 6.87 -14.20
CA GLY A 28 -6.23 6.02 -14.57
C GLY A 28 -7.21 6.58 -15.61
N SER A 29 -6.92 7.68 -16.31
CA SER A 29 -7.82 8.20 -17.38
C SER A 29 -7.85 7.31 -18.63
N GLY A 30 -6.94 6.35 -18.78
CA GLY A 30 -6.82 5.49 -19.96
C GLY A 30 -6.22 6.18 -21.20
N CYS A 31 -6.45 7.49 -21.37
CA CYS A 31 -6.09 8.25 -22.56
C CYS A 31 -4.88 9.19 -22.39
N GLY A 32 -4.09 9.05 -21.32
CA GLY A 32 -2.89 9.88 -21.08
C GLY A 32 -3.18 11.36 -20.79
N GLU A 33 -4.42 11.70 -20.46
CA GLU A 33 -4.82 13.07 -20.15
C GLU A 33 -4.15 13.58 -18.86
N HIS A 34 -3.60 14.79 -18.92
CA HIS A 34 -3.12 15.47 -17.73
C HIS A 34 -4.29 15.87 -16.81
N ARG A 35 -4.45 15.14 -15.68
CA ARG A 35 -5.53 15.33 -14.70
C ARG A 35 -4.99 15.81 -13.35
N PRO A 36 -4.66 17.10 -13.18
CA PRO A 36 -4.25 17.63 -11.88
C PRO A 36 -5.44 17.63 -10.92
N ALA A 37 -5.25 17.10 -9.72
CA ALA A 37 -6.28 17.09 -8.68
C ALA A 37 -6.74 18.52 -8.37
N GLN A 38 -8.05 18.78 -8.47
CA GLN A 38 -8.61 20.12 -8.22
C GLN A 38 -9.06 20.31 -6.77
N SER A 39 -9.46 19.21 -6.12
CA SER A 39 -9.97 19.20 -4.76
C SER A 39 -9.80 17.81 -4.15
N VAL A 40 -9.85 17.74 -2.83
CA VAL A 40 -9.94 16.47 -2.08
C VAL A 40 -11.39 16.28 -1.65
N LEU A 41 -12.04 15.24 -2.17
CA LEU A 41 -13.40 14.87 -1.73
C LEU A 41 -13.32 14.00 -0.47
N ASP A 42 -12.47 12.98 -0.51
CA ASP A 42 -12.18 12.09 0.62
C ASP A 42 -10.65 11.99 0.79
N PRO A 43 -10.11 11.98 2.03
CA PRO A 43 -8.70 11.73 2.26
C PRO A 43 -8.28 10.33 1.81
N LEU A 44 -7.04 10.21 1.37
CA LEU A 44 -6.42 8.94 0.98
C LEU A 44 -5.60 8.39 2.14
N PHE A 45 -5.66 7.08 2.39
CA PHE A 45 -4.95 6.46 3.51
C PHE A 45 -4.01 5.33 3.09
N ALA A 46 -2.90 5.22 3.83
CA ALA A 46 -2.17 3.97 3.98
C ALA A 46 -2.70 3.25 5.23
N LYS A 47 -3.23 2.05 5.04
CA LYS A 47 -3.87 1.23 6.08
C LYS A 47 -3.05 -0.03 6.26
N ALA A 48 -2.67 -0.36 7.49
CA ALA A 48 -1.94 -1.58 7.80
C ALA A 48 -2.76 -2.46 8.74
N ILE A 49 -2.82 -3.76 8.44
CA ILE A 49 -3.24 -4.78 9.39
C ILE A 49 -2.11 -5.80 9.55
N VAL A 50 -1.79 -6.14 10.79
CA VAL A 50 -0.74 -7.09 11.14
C VAL A 50 -1.35 -8.19 11.98
N PHE A 51 -1.03 -9.43 11.63
CA PHE A 51 -1.41 -10.63 12.38
C PHE A 51 -0.16 -11.26 13.01
N GLU A 52 -0.28 -11.76 14.23
CA GLU A 52 0.78 -12.51 14.92
C GLU A 52 0.20 -13.80 15.53
N SER A 53 0.83 -14.94 15.25
CA SER A 53 0.56 -16.24 15.89
C SER A 53 1.82 -17.09 15.88
N GLY A 54 2.10 -17.82 16.96
CA GLY A 54 3.26 -18.73 17.02
C GLY A 54 4.61 -18.06 16.77
N GLY A 55 4.74 -16.76 17.09
CA GLY A 55 5.93 -15.96 16.81
C GLY A 55 6.06 -15.47 15.36
N GLN A 56 5.20 -15.91 14.45
CA GLN A 56 5.17 -15.48 13.07
C GLN A 56 4.27 -14.26 12.89
N ARG A 57 4.68 -13.34 12.00
CA ARG A 57 3.96 -12.11 11.69
C ARG A 57 3.69 -11.99 10.21
N THR A 58 2.48 -11.55 9.86
CA THR A 58 2.09 -11.20 8.49
C THR A 58 1.52 -9.79 8.50
N CYS A 59 1.88 -8.99 7.49
CA CYS A 59 1.44 -7.61 7.33
C CYS A 59 0.76 -7.43 5.97
N ILE A 60 -0.39 -6.75 5.96
CA ILE A 60 -1.03 -6.28 4.73
C ILE A 60 -1.10 -4.76 4.83
N VAL A 61 -0.51 -4.08 3.85
CA VAL A 61 -0.59 -2.63 3.69
C VAL A 61 -1.44 -2.31 2.47
N THR A 62 -2.57 -1.67 2.70
CA THR A 62 -3.51 -1.20 1.67
C THR A 62 -3.32 0.30 1.47
N LEU A 63 -3.09 0.71 0.22
CA LEU A 63 -2.85 2.09 -0.18
C LEU A 63 -4.02 2.57 -1.03
N ASP A 64 -4.57 3.73 -0.69
CA ASP A 64 -5.58 4.41 -1.51
C ASP A 64 -4.92 5.14 -2.68
N VAL A 65 -4.46 4.35 -3.66
CA VAL A 65 -3.75 4.80 -4.87
C VAL A 65 -4.27 4.03 -6.09
N THR A 66 -4.04 4.56 -7.29
CA THR A 66 -4.45 3.87 -8.54
C THR A 66 -3.65 2.60 -8.76
N ILE A 67 -2.33 2.67 -8.62
CA ILE A 67 -1.44 1.51 -8.69
C ILE A 67 -0.20 1.73 -7.82
N VAL A 68 0.55 0.66 -7.59
CA VAL A 68 1.91 0.71 -7.06
C VAL A 68 2.78 -0.24 -7.89
N THR A 69 3.88 0.26 -8.43
CA THR A 69 4.77 -0.57 -9.27
C THR A 69 5.60 -1.54 -8.43
N GLY A 70 6.21 -2.53 -9.07
CA GLY A 70 7.06 -3.54 -8.42
C GLY A 70 8.23 -2.92 -7.64
N ASP A 71 8.89 -1.91 -8.20
CA ASP A 71 10.02 -1.23 -7.55
C ASP A 71 9.62 -0.56 -6.24
N TYR A 72 8.50 0.16 -6.24
CA TYR A 72 7.99 0.79 -5.03
C TYR A 72 7.42 -0.22 -4.05
N THR A 73 6.79 -1.28 -4.53
CA THR A 73 6.36 -2.42 -3.70
C THR A 73 7.55 -3.03 -2.95
N ASN A 74 8.67 -3.27 -3.65
CA ASN A 74 9.90 -3.78 -3.05
C ASN A 74 10.48 -2.80 -2.03
N LYS A 75 10.56 -1.50 -2.35
CA LYS A 75 11.03 -0.46 -1.41
C LYS A 75 10.18 -0.41 -0.14
N ILE A 76 8.85 -0.46 -0.27
CA ILE A 76 7.92 -0.46 0.86
C ILE A 76 8.13 -1.71 1.73
N ARG A 77 8.16 -2.91 1.12
CA ARG A 77 8.40 -4.18 1.82
C ARG A 77 9.74 -4.18 2.56
N SER A 78 10.82 -3.74 1.91
CA SER A 78 12.14 -3.63 2.54
C SER A 78 12.15 -2.67 3.72
N CYS A 79 11.50 -1.50 3.60
CA CYS A 79 11.40 -0.54 4.70
C CYS A 79 10.62 -1.11 5.90
N ILE A 80 9.48 -1.76 5.65
CA ILE A 80 8.67 -2.40 6.69
C ILE A 80 9.49 -3.52 7.38
N SER A 81 10.11 -4.40 6.60
CA SER A 81 10.91 -5.51 7.12
C SER A 81 12.04 -5.00 8.01
N ALA A 82 12.82 -4.03 7.53
CA ALA A 82 13.94 -3.44 8.28
C ALA A 82 13.50 -2.78 9.61
N LYS A 83 12.32 -2.15 9.64
CA LYS A 83 11.82 -1.44 10.84
C LYS A 83 11.09 -2.32 11.84
N THR A 84 10.52 -3.44 11.40
CA THR A 84 9.58 -4.25 12.22
C THR A 84 10.02 -5.68 12.45
N GLY A 85 10.99 -6.19 11.66
CA GLY A 85 11.42 -7.58 11.68
C GLY A 85 10.45 -8.56 11.01
N VAL A 86 9.36 -8.08 10.38
CA VAL A 86 8.47 -8.94 9.58
C VAL A 86 9.23 -9.41 8.33
N ALA A 87 9.15 -10.71 8.03
CA ALA A 87 9.79 -11.29 6.84
C ALA A 87 9.21 -10.70 5.54
N LEU A 88 10.04 -10.49 4.52
CA LEU A 88 9.63 -9.84 3.27
C LEU A 88 8.42 -10.55 2.64
N GLU A 89 8.50 -11.87 2.50
CA GLU A 89 7.47 -12.76 1.99
C GLU A 89 6.14 -12.67 2.74
N ALA A 90 6.16 -12.20 4.00
CA ALA A 90 4.97 -12.03 4.82
C ALA A 90 4.39 -10.61 4.77
N ILE A 91 4.84 -9.73 3.86
CA ILE A 91 4.36 -8.34 3.72
C ILE A 91 3.65 -8.14 2.38
N MET A 92 2.33 -8.07 2.36
CA MET A 92 1.57 -7.71 1.16
C MET A 92 1.45 -6.18 1.03
N VAL A 93 1.68 -5.64 -0.17
CA VAL A 93 1.33 -4.26 -0.53
C VAL A 93 0.19 -4.34 -1.55
N HIS A 94 -0.91 -3.67 -1.26
CA HIS A 94 -2.14 -3.70 -2.03
C HIS A 94 -2.54 -2.26 -2.38
N ALA A 95 -2.82 -1.98 -3.64
CA ALA A 95 -3.47 -0.73 -4.06
C ALA A 95 -4.97 -0.98 -4.21
N THR A 96 -5.82 -0.06 -3.74
CA THR A 96 -7.28 -0.18 -3.91
C THR A 96 -7.74 0.06 -5.34
N GLN A 97 -6.84 0.59 -6.19
CA GLN A 97 -7.09 0.86 -7.60
C GLN A 97 -8.19 1.90 -7.83
N THR A 98 -8.18 2.97 -7.04
CA THR A 98 -9.03 4.14 -7.28
C THR A 98 -8.45 5.03 -8.38
N HIS A 99 -9.27 5.41 -9.36
CA HIS A 99 -8.90 6.28 -10.51
C HIS A 99 -9.01 7.78 -10.20
N SER A 100 -9.23 8.10 -8.91
CA SER A 100 -9.26 9.45 -8.35
C SER A 100 -8.09 9.71 -7.39
N ALA A 101 -7.00 8.94 -7.54
CA ALA A 101 -5.75 9.08 -6.78
C ALA A 101 -4.54 9.10 -7.71
N PRO A 102 -3.35 9.49 -7.25
CA PRO A 102 -2.12 9.26 -7.99
C PRO A 102 -1.73 7.77 -8.04
N SER A 103 -0.80 7.44 -8.94
CA SER A 103 -0.03 6.20 -8.92
C SER A 103 1.23 6.36 -8.06
N ILE A 104 1.78 5.23 -7.58
CA ILE A 104 3.12 5.18 -6.99
C ILE A 104 4.04 4.46 -7.98
N GLY A 105 4.90 5.23 -8.63
CA GLY A 105 5.74 4.79 -9.76
C GLY A 105 5.05 5.01 -11.11
N TYR A 106 5.79 4.77 -12.18
CA TYR A 106 5.31 5.06 -13.54
C TYR A 106 4.18 4.11 -13.94
N PHE A 107 3.02 4.70 -14.23
CA PHE A 107 1.82 4.03 -14.72
C PHE A 107 1.67 4.22 -16.24
N MET A 108 2.80 4.24 -16.94
CA MET A 108 2.89 4.18 -18.39
C MET A 108 4.05 3.27 -18.76
N LEU A 109 3.84 2.41 -19.76
CA LEU A 109 4.86 1.47 -20.24
C LEU A 109 5.79 2.10 -21.29
N ASP A 110 5.51 3.34 -21.68
CA ASP A 110 6.25 4.04 -22.73
C ASP A 110 7.36 4.90 -22.10
N PRO A 111 8.63 4.61 -22.40
CA PRO A 111 9.77 5.38 -21.86
C PRO A 111 9.78 6.85 -22.31
N ASP A 112 9.04 7.21 -23.36
CA ASP A 112 8.94 8.58 -23.86
C ASP A 112 7.84 9.40 -23.14
N PHE A 113 7.00 8.74 -22.34
CA PHE A 113 5.92 9.37 -21.57
C PHE A 113 6.02 9.04 -20.08
N PRO A 114 6.85 9.79 -19.33
CA PRO A 114 6.94 9.65 -17.87
C PRO A 114 5.66 10.06 -17.14
#